data_AF-A0A831WM09-F1
#
_entry.id   AF-A0A831WM09-F1
#
_cell.length_a   1.000
_cell.length_b   1.000
_cell.length_c   1.000
_cell.angle_alpha   90.00
_cell.angle_beta   90.00
_cell.angle_gamma   90.00
#
_symmetry.space_group_name_H-M   'P 1'
#
loop_
_entity.id
_entity.type
_entity.pdbx_description
1 polymer ?
#
loop_
_entity_poly.entity_id
_entity_poly.type
_entity_poly.pdbx_seq_one_letter_code
_entity_poly.pdbx_strand_id
1 'polypeptide(L)'
;YCEKKFAYHRLFDKVLYSFEIGSLKPARRPFEVILKRLGSKPKECMFIDDDVTNLNTAEELGLKTIQFMTATQLKKELTLFSIDIE
;
A
#
# COMPACT_ATOMS: atom_id res chain seq x y z
N TYR A 1 -17.87 11.72 1.05
CA TYR A 1 -18.14 11.86 -0.41
C TYR A 1 -17.50 10.72 -1.21
N CYS A 2 -16.16 10.57 -1.17
CA CYS A 2 -15.43 9.59 -1.98
C CYS A 2 -15.88 8.14 -1.77
N GLU A 3 -16.05 7.70 -0.52
CA GLU A 3 -16.57 6.34 -0.24
C GLU A 3 -17.96 6.09 -0.83
N LYS A 4 -18.85 7.08 -0.75
CA LYS A 4 -20.21 6.99 -1.31
C LYS A 4 -20.18 6.93 -2.84
N LYS A 5 -19.25 7.65 -3.47
CA LYS A 5 -19.14 7.76 -4.93
C LYS A 5 -18.43 6.56 -5.56
N PHE A 6 -17.39 6.05 -4.92
CA PHE A 6 -16.48 5.07 -5.52
C PHE A 6 -16.44 3.72 -4.79
N ALA A 7 -16.93 3.65 -3.55
CA ALA A 7 -17.00 2.43 -2.74
C ALA A 7 -15.69 1.61 -2.64
N TYR A 8 -14.52 2.22 -2.86
CA TYR A 8 -13.23 1.54 -2.87
C TYR A 8 -12.91 0.83 -1.55
N HIS A 9 -13.44 1.29 -0.41
CA HIS A 9 -13.26 0.61 0.89
C HIS A 9 -13.75 -0.85 0.86
N ARG A 10 -14.67 -1.19 -0.05
CA ARG A 10 -15.18 -2.56 -0.21
C ARG A 10 -14.21 -3.49 -0.93
N LEU A 11 -13.18 -2.95 -1.58
CA LEU A 11 -12.13 -3.72 -2.24
C LEU A 11 -11.03 -4.18 -1.29
N PHE A 12 -11.07 -3.76 -0.01
CA PHE A 12 -10.01 -4.01 0.96
C PHE A 12 -10.57 -4.62 2.25
N ASP A 13 -9.89 -5.64 2.79
CA ASP A 13 -10.23 -6.24 4.08
C ASP A 13 -9.98 -5.29 5.26
N LYS A 14 -8.98 -4.41 5.12
CA LYS A 14 -8.58 -3.40 6.10
C LYS A 14 -8.33 -2.08 5.38
N VAL A 15 -8.81 -0.98 5.98
CA VAL A 15 -8.62 0.38 5.48
C VAL A 15 -8.07 1.23 6.61
N LEU A 16 -7.12 2.12 6.30
CA LEU A 16 -6.55 3.08 7.24
C LEU A 16 -6.51 4.45 6.58
N TYR A 17 -7.11 5.44 7.22
CA TYR A 17 -7.05 6.83 6.77
C TYR A 17 -6.08 7.64 7.62
N SER A 18 -5.31 8.52 6.99
CA SER A 18 -4.30 9.35 7.67
C SER A 18 -4.91 10.25 8.76
N PHE A 19 -6.12 10.76 8.53
CA PHE A 19 -6.83 11.60 9.52
C PHE A 19 -7.21 10.84 10.79
N GLU A 20 -7.41 9.51 10.72
CA GLU A 20 -7.76 8.69 11.90
C GLU A 20 -6.58 8.58 12.87
N ILE A 21 -5.35 8.67 12.36
CA ILE A 21 -4.12 8.48 13.12
C ILE A 21 -3.27 9.73 13.29
N GLY A 22 -3.70 10.86 12.70
CA GLY A 22 -2.99 12.14 12.73
C GLY A 22 -1.60 12.07 12.10
N SER A 23 -1.39 11.22 11.09
CA SER A 23 -0.08 10.98 10.49
C SER A 23 -0.20 10.61 9.02
N LEU A 24 0.72 11.11 8.21
CA LEU A 24 0.80 10.87 6.77
C LEU A 24 2.13 10.22 6.41
N LYS A 25 2.13 9.49 5.29
CA LYS A 25 3.37 9.09 4.64
C LYS A 25 4.13 10.36 4.20
N PRO A 26 5.47 10.38 4.22
CA PRO A 26 6.39 9.27 4.42
C PRO A 26 6.76 9.01 5.88
N ALA A 27 5.99 9.47 6.88
CA ALA A 27 6.27 9.04 8.26
C ALA A 27 6.17 7.52 8.40
N ARG A 28 6.89 6.92 9.35
CA ARG A 28 6.87 5.47 9.61
C ARG A 28 5.53 4.99 10.21
N ARG A 29 4.88 5.85 11.00
CA ARG A 29 3.68 5.53 11.80
C ARG A 29 2.52 4.92 10.98
N PRO A 30 2.11 5.45 9.80
CA PRO A 30 1.06 4.83 9.00
C PRO A 30 1.39 3.38 8.60
N PHE A 31 2.63 3.10 8.20
CA PHE A 31 3.09 1.76 7.83
C PHE A 31 3.06 0.79 9.03
N GLU A 32 3.56 1.23 10.18
CA GLU A 32 3.53 0.43 11.41
C GLU A 32 2.10 0.11 11.86
N VAL A 33 1.19 1.09 11.77
CA VAL A 33 -0.22 0.90 12.13
C VAL A 33 -0.91 -0.08 11.20
N ILE A 34 -0.71 0.05 9.87
CA ILE A 34 -1.37 -0.86 8.93
C ILE A 34 -0.81 -2.29 9.03
N LEU A 35 0.52 -2.45 9.17
CA LEU A 35 1.14 -3.77 9.37
C LEU A 35 0.60 -4.45 10.63
N LYS A 36 0.47 -3.70 11.74
CA LYS A 36 -0.15 -4.22 12.98
C LYS A 36 -1.60 -4.62 12.76
N ARG A 37 -2.37 -3.85 11.97
CA ARG A 37 -3.79 -4.14 11.67
C ARG A 37 -3.97 -5.34 10.74
N LEU A 38 -3.03 -5.56 9.82
CA LEU A 38 -2.97 -6.72 8.94
C LEU A 38 -2.49 -7.98 9.67
N GLY A 39 -1.65 -7.82 10.72
CA GLY A 39 -1.03 -8.95 11.42
C GLY A 39 0.07 -9.64 10.60
N SER A 40 0.60 -8.97 9.58
CA SER A 40 1.58 -9.49 8.64
C SER A 40 2.98 -8.97 8.92
N LYS A 41 4.01 -9.74 8.55
CA LYS A 41 5.40 -9.26 8.62
C LYS A 41 5.69 -8.35 7.41
N PRO A 42 6.53 -7.31 7.54
CA PRO A 42 6.85 -6.42 6.42
C PRO A 42 7.28 -7.14 5.13
N LYS A 43 8.13 -8.17 5.27
CA LYS A 43 8.64 -8.98 4.15
C LYS A 43 7.56 -9.80 3.38
N GLU A 44 6.39 -9.96 3.98
CA GLU A 44 5.23 -10.63 3.38
C GLU A 44 4.28 -9.62 2.71
N CYS A 45 4.56 -8.32 2.83
CA CYS A 45 3.74 -7.25 2.31
C CYS A 45 4.40 -6.58 1.10
N MET A 46 3.54 -6.13 0.18
CA MET A 46 3.90 -5.28 -0.94
C MET A 46 3.18 -3.94 -0.80
N PHE A 47 3.91 -2.85 -0.98
CA PHE A 47 3.39 -1.49 -0.94
C PHE A 47 3.47 -0.87 -2.33
N ILE A 48 2.35 -0.33 -2.80
CA ILE A 48 2.21 0.26 -4.14
C ILE A 48 1.81 1.73 -3.95
N ASP A 49 2.62 2.64 -4.48
CA ASP A 49 2.42 4.10 -4.35
C ASP A 49 3.08 4.80 -5.55
N ASP A 50 2.61 5.97 -5.93
CA ASP A 50 3.19 6.78 -7.01
C ASP A 50 4.37 7.65 -6.54
N ASP A 51 4.38 8.03 -5.25
CA ASP A 51 5.43 8.87 -4.65
C ASP A 51 6.61 8.05 -4.12
N VAL A 52 7.77 8.22 -4.75
CA VAL A 52 9.03 7.55 -4.40
C VAL A 52 9.43 7.76 -2.93
N THR A 53 9.10 8.90 -2.33
CA THR A 53 9.43 9.19 -0.93
C THR A 53 8.71 8.23 0.02
N ASN A 54 7.46 7.87 -0.31
CA ASN A 54 6.68 6.90 0.44
C ASN A 54 7.24 5.48 0.26
N LEU A 55 7.66 5.15 -0.96
CA LEU A 55 8.26 3.86 -1.28
C LEU A 55 9.58 3.64 -0.52
N ASN A 56 10.46 4.63 -0.50
CA ASN A 56 11.73 4.55 0.24
C ASN A 56 11.51 4.23 1.72
N THR A 57 10.52 4.87 2.36
CA THR A 57 10.18 4.59 3.76
C THR A 57 9.65 3.16 3.94
N ALA A 58 8.85 2.68 2.99
CA ALA A 58 8.33 1.31 3.03
C ALA A 58 9.46 0.28 2.87
N GLU A 59 10.43 0.53 1.99
CA GLU A 59 11.62 -0.31 1.80
C GLU A 59 12.49 -0.35 3.07
N GLU A 60 12.72 0.80 3.71
CA GLU A 60 13.44 0.87 5.00
C GLU A 60 12.77 0.07 6.12
N LEU A 61 11.45 -0.13 6.02
CA LEU A 61 10.67 -0.96 6.94
C LEU A 61 10.64 -2.44 6.54
N GLY A 62 11.24 -2.80 5.41
CA GLY A 62 11.34 -4.17 4.90
C GLY A 62 10.15 -4.63 4.06
N LEU A 63 9.31 -3.70 3.56
CA LEU A 63 8.27 -4.03 2.59
C LEU A 63 8.87 -4.16 1.20
N LYS A 64 8.25 -5.00 0.36
CA LYS A 64 8.45 -4.92 -1.08
C LYS A 64 7.69 -3.71 -1.61
N THR A 65 8.21 -3.07 -2.64
CA THR A 65 7.63 -1.84 -3.21
C THR A 65 7.47 -1.96 -4.71
N ILE A 66 6.43 -1.31 -5.24
CA ILE A 66 6.26 -1.06 -6.67
C ILE A 66 5.86 0.41 -6.81
N GLN A 67 6.58 1.16 -7.65
CA GLN A 67 6.12 2.49 -8.03
C GLN A 67 4.97 2.37 -9.02
N PHE A 68 3.81 2.94 -8.67
CA PHE A 68 2.67 2.97 -9.57
C PHE A 68 2.82 4.08 -10.61
N MET A 69 2.97 3.69 -11.89
CA MET A 69 2.97 4.63 -13.01
C MET A 69 1.74 4.46 -13.89
N THR A 70 1.39 3.20 -14.18
CA THR A 70 0.17 2.85 -14.95
C THR A 70 -0.34 1.48 -14.53
N ALA A 71 -1.64 1.22 -14.76
CA ALA A 71 -2.22 -0.11 -14.53
C ALA A 71 -1.51 -1.21 -15.34
N THR A 72 -1.12 -0.92 -16.59
CA THR A 72 -0.41 -1.88 -17.46
C THR A 72 0.97 -2.23 -16.91
N GLN A 73 1.72 -1.25 -16.40
CA GLN A 73 3.01 -1.49 -15.76
C GLN A 73 2.84 -2.27 -14.47
N LEU A 74 1.91 -1.88 -13.60
CA LEU A 74 1.64 -2.60 -12.35
C LEU A 74 1.28 -4.07 -12.61
N LYS A 75 0.40 -4.38 -13.58
CA LYS A 75 0.06 -5.76 -13.94
C LYS A 75 1.29 -6.59 -14.32
N LYS A 76 2.20 -6.01 -15.11
CA LYS A 76 3.44 -6.68 -15.53
C LYS A 76 4.41 -6.90 -14.36
N GLU A 77 4.49 -5.97 -13.42
CA GLU A 77 5.39 -6.13 -12.28
C GLU A 77 4.86 -7.14 -11.28
N LEU A 78 3.54 -7.17 -11.04
CA LEU A 78 2.92 -8.15 -10.16
C LEU A 78 3.13 -9.60 -10.62
N THR A 79 3.15 -9.85 -11.92
CA THR A 79 3.42 -11.21 -12.45
C THR A 79 4.86 -11.67 -12.15
N LEU A 80 5.83 -10.74 -12.06
CA LEU A 80 7.20 -11.06 -11.60
C LEU A 80 7.23 -11.55 -10.15
N PHE A 81 6.20 -11.22 -9.36
CA PHE A 81 6.01 -11.69 -8.00
C PHE A 81 5.04 -12.88 -7.91
N SER A 82 4.70 -13.51 -9.03
CA SER A 82 3.71 -14.61 -9.10
C SER A 82 2.31 -14.20 -8.63
N ILE A 83 1.95 -12.93 -8.82
CA ILE A 83 0.61 -12.40 -8.58
C ILE A 83 -0.02 -12.13 -9.95
N ASP A 84 -0.86 -13.06 -10.41
CA ASP A 84 -1.58 -12.91 -11.67
C ASP A 84 -2.89 -12.14 -11.46
N ILE A 85 -3.10 -11.12 -12.30
CA ILE A 85 -4.31 -10.31 -12.31
C ILE A 85 -4.92 -10.37 -13.70
N GLU A 86 -6.11 -10.96 -13.79
CA GLU A 86 -6.95 -10.97 -15.01
C GLU A 86 -7.26 -9.55 -15.52
#